data_AF-A0A0G0EUW2-F1
#
_entry.id   AF-A0A0G0EUW2-F1
#
_cell.length_a   1.000
_cell.length_b   1.000
_cell.length_c   1.000
_cell.angle_alpha   90.00
_cell.angle_beta   90.00
_cell.angle_gamma   90.00
#
_symmetry.space_group_name_H-M   'P 1'
#
loop_
_entity.id
_entity.type
_entity.pdbx_description
1 polymer ?
#
loop_
_entity_poly.entity_id
_entity_poly.type
_entity_poly.pdbx_seq_one_letter_code
_entity_poly.pdbx_strand_id
1 'polypeptide(L)'
;MNMTIKKENGIVFTPEWVADFMIEEVFSNHKFSGNERILDAGCGEGVFTTIAAQKFSKLSGKKIEKVIEDNIYFADISKEYTEKTKQNLQKLSKTKIKKYNAIPDDFCFHKFNKNFDFIIGNPPYVRIQNLNGRKEQLQKNYITASSGSIDLYNK
;
A
#
# COMPACT_ATOMS: atom_id res chain seq x y z
N MET A 1 -17.20 -10.81 -12.67
CA MET A 1 -16.58 -11.38 -11.45
C MET A 1 -17.59 -11.26 -10.31
N ASN A 2 -17.97 -12.40 -9.71
CA ASN A 2 -19.10 -12.53 -8.78
C ASN A 2 -18.87 -11.78 -7.46
N MET A 3 -19.91 -11.09 -6.98
CA MET A 3 -19.92 -10.32 -5.72
C MET A 3 -19.56 -11.13 -4.47
N THR A 4 -19.65 -12.45 -4.52
CA THR A 4 -19.35 -13.37 -3.42
C THR A 4 -17.87 -13.35 -3.03
N ILE A 5 -16.95 -13.21 -3.99
CA ILE A 5 -15.49 -13.21 -3.74
C ILE A 5 -15.04 -11.95 -2.96
N LYS A 6 -15.76 -10.83 -3.09
CA LYS A 6 -15.42 -9.57 -2.39
C LYS A 6 -15.62 -9.66 -0.88
N LYS A 7 -16.63 -10.39 -0.41
CA LYS A 7 -16.96 -10.50 1.03
C LYS A 7 -16.07 -11.50 1.78
N GLU A 8 -15.65 -12.58 1.14
CA GLU A 8 -14.82 -13.62 1.78
C GLU A 8 -13.38 -13.18 2.05
N ASN A 9 -12.85 -12.24 1.24
CA ASN A 9 -11.47 -11.75 1.35
C ASN A 9 -11.34 -10.36 2.02
N GLY A 10 -12.42 -9.77 2.54
CA GLY A 10 -12.39 -8.47 3.22
C GLY A 10 -11.96 -7.28 2.34
N ILE A 11 -12.12 -7.39 1.02
CA ILE A 11 -11.65 -6.38 0.05
C ILE A 11 -12.63 -5.21 0.05
N VAL A 12 -12.22 -4.09 0.67
CA VAL A 12 -12.95 -2.82 0.67
C VAL A 12 -12.08 -1.77 -0.03
N PHE A 13 -12.61 -1.18 -1.10
CA PHE A 13 -11.90 -0.11 -1.81
C PHE A 13 -12.07 1.22 -1.07
N THR A 14 -10.95 1.92 -0.88
CA THR A 14 -10.94 3.25 -0.28
C THR A 14 -11.45 4.29 -1.27
N PRO A 15 -12.45 5.11 -0.91
CA PRO A 15 -12.82 6.26 -1.71
C PRO A 15 -11.64 7.23 -1.91
N GLU A 16 -11.52 7.79 -3.10
CA GLU A 16 -10.39 8.67 -3.47
C GLU A 16 -10.21 9.84 -2.49
N TRP A 17 -11.31 10.49 -2.08
CA TRP A 17 -11.27 11.62 -1.16
C TRP A 17 -10.73 11.26 0.24
N VAL A 18 -10.94 10.03 0.70
CA VAL A 18 -10.42 9.55 2.00
C VAL A 18 -8.91 9.36 1.88
N ALA A 19 -8.47 8.71 0.81
CA ALA A 19 -7.04 8.52 0.55
C ALA A 19 -6.33 9.86 0.35
N ASP A 20 -6.95 10.80 -0.35
CA ASP A 20 -6.43 12.15 -0.55
C ASP A 20 -6.21 12.87 0.79
N PHE A 21 -7.24 12.91 1.63
CA PHE A 21 -7.18 13.48 2.98
C PHE A 21 -6.08 12.83 3.83
N MET A 22 -6.01 11.50 3.87
CA MET A 22 -5.00 10.79 4.66
C MET A 22 -3.56 11.12 4.20
N ILE A 23 -3.33 11.24 2.88
CA ILE A 23 -2.02 11.61 2.36
C ILE A 23 -1.69 13.06 2.67
N GLU A 24 -2.66 13.97 2.60
CA GLU A 24 -2.44 15.37 2.99
C GLU A 24 -2.01 15.49 4.45
N GLU A 25 -2.69 14.80 5.36
CA GLU A 25 -2.36 14.80 6.78
C GLU A 25 -0.95 14.25 7.02
N VAL A 26 -0.60 13.12 6.40
CA VAL A 26 0.72 12.47 6.56
C VAL A 26 1.85 13.33 5.97
N PHE A 27 1.60 14.04 4.86
CA PHE A 27 2.59 14.92 4.24
C PHE A 27 2.62 16.31 4.88
N SER A 28 1.62 16.66 5.69
CA SER A 28 1.54 17.96 6.33
C SER A 28 2.78 18.22 7.19
N ASN A 29 3.27 19.47 7.14
CA ASN A 29 4.42 19.94 7.94
C ASN A 29 5.76 19.22 7.68
N HIS A 30 5.82 18.27 6.75
CA HIS A 30 7.07 17.64 6.34
C HIS A 30 7.78 18.47 5.27
N LYS A 31 9.08 18.74 5.47
CA LYS A 31 9.92 19.38 4.46
C LYS A 31 10.53 18.32 3.57
N PHE A 32 10.04 18.22 2.35
CA PHE A 32 10.47 17.20 1.40
C PHE A 32 11.87 17.48 0.84
N SER A 33 12.78 16.52 1.00
CA SER A 33 14.11 16.55 0.37
C SER A 33 14.08 15.90 -1.03
N GLY A 34 13.01 15.20 -1.40
CA GLY A 34 12.85 14.48 -2.67
C GLY A 34 13.44 13.07 -2.69
N ASN A 35 13.99 12.61 -1.57
CA ASN A 35 14.62 11.29 -1.42
C ASN A 35 13.79 10.31 -0.59
N GLU A 36 12.67 10.78 -0.04
CA GLU A 36 11.81 10.00 0.82
C GLU A 36 11.24 8.78 0.10
N ARG A 37 11.16 7.66 0.81
CA ARG A 37 10.56 6.43 0.32
C ARG A 37 9.19 6.25 0.93
N ILE A 38 8.20 6.10 0.06
CA ILE A 38 6.79 5.96 0.42
C ILE A 38 6.35 4.53 0.06
N LEU A 39 5.80 3.81 1.02
CA LEU A 39 5.28 2.46 0.84
C LEU A 39 3.76 2.43 0.99
N ASP A 40 3.05 1.94 -0.02
CA ASP A 40 1.65 1.53 0.08
C ASP A 40 1.55 0.05 0.45
N ALA A 41 1.15 -0.24 1.70
CA ALA A 41 1.07 -1.58 2.26
C ALA A 41 -0.34 -2.18 2.08
N GLY A 42 -0.52 -3.00 1.05
CA GLY A 42 -1.83 -3.51 0.63
C GLY A 42 -2.47 -2.62 -0.43
N CYS A 43 -1.76 -2.37 -1.53
CA CYS A 43 -2.07 -1.27 -2.45
C CYS A 43 -3.38 -1.45 -3.25
N GLY A 44 -3.87 -2.68 -3.44
CA GLY A 44 -5.06 -2.95 -4.24
C GLY A 44 -4.94 -2.37 -5.66
N GLU A 45 -5.88 -1.53 -6.07
CA GLU A 45 -5.83 -0.84 -7.37
C GLU A 45 -4.97 0.44 -7.37
N GLY A 46 -4.32 0.75 -6.23
CA GLY A 46 -3.27 1.74 -6.14
C GLY A 46 -3.76 3.16 -5.85
N VAL A 47 -4.95 3.35 -5.27
CA VAL A 47 -5.51 4.69 -5.00
C VAL A 47 -4.56 5.54 -4.14
N PHE A 48 -4.09 4.98 -3.01
CA PHE A 48 -3.08 5.63 -2.16
C PHE A 48 -1.78 5.85 -2.92
N THR A 49 -1.27 4.80 -3.58
CA THR A 49 -0.05 4.87 -4.40
C THR A 49 -0.08 6.01 -5.43
N THR A 50 -1.18 6.16 -6.19
CA THR A 50 -1.31 7.17 -7.24
C THR A 50 -1.40 8.59 -6.69
N ILE A 51 -2.17 8.79 -5.62
CA ILE A 51 -2.33 10.09 -4.99
C ILE A 51 -1.00 10.53 -4.35
N ALA A 52 -0.35 9.62 -3.62
CA ALA A 52 0.95 9.87 -3.01
C ALA A 52 1.99 10.27 -4.07
N ALA A 53 2.05 9.56 -5.20
CA ALA A 53 2.96 9.90 -6.29
C ALA A 53 2.71 11.31 -6.86
N GLN A 54 1.44 11.66 -7.10
CA GLN A 54 1.07 12.99 -7.63
C GLN A 54 1.39 14.11 -6.64
N LYS A 55 0.98 13.98 -5.37
CA LYS A 55 1.23 14.99 -4.34
C LYS A 55 2.73 15.13 -4.07
N PHE A 56 3.46 14.02 -3.93
CA PHE A 56 4.90 14.05 -3.73
C PHE A 56 5.64 14.68 -4.91
N SER A 57 5.21 14.41 -6.16
CA SER A 57 5.77 15.09 -7.35
C SER A 57 5.60 16.60 -7.29
N LYS A 58 4.41 17.09 -6.88
CA LYS A 58 4.16 18.53 -6.70
C LYS A 58 5.01 19.13 -5.57
N LEU A 59 5.10 18.45 -4.42
CA LEU A 59 5.76 18.95 -3.22
C LEU A 59 7.30 18.91 -3.33
N SER A 60 7.86 17.87 -3.97
CA SER A 60 9.31 17.72 -4.16
C SER A 60 9.84 18.42 -5.42
N GLY A 61 8.95 18.81 -6.35
CA GLY A 61 9.32 19.32 -7.68
C GLY A 61 9.90 18.26 -8.63
N LYS A 62 9.99 16.98 -8.22
CA LYS A 62 10.45 15.89 -9.09
C LYS A 62 9.38 15.56 -10.13
N LYS A 63 9.82 15.21 -11.35
CA LYS A 63 8.92 14.68 -12.38
C LYS A 63 8.24 13.39 -11.91
N ILE A 64 6.98 13.22 -12.28
CA ILE A 64 6.14 12.10 -11.82
C ILE A 64 6.77 10.73 -12.12
N GLU A 65 7.37 10.53 -13.31
CA GLU A 65 8.05 9.27 -13.64
C GLU A 65 9.24 9.00 -12.72
N LYS A 66 9.96 10.04 -12.29
CA LYS A 66 11.09 9.91 -11.35
C LYS A 66 10.63 9.63 -9.93
N VAL A 67 9.53 10.25 -9.52
CA VAL A 67 8.89 9.91 -8.25
C VAL A 67 8.51 8.43 -8.21
N ILE A 68 7.88 7.93 -9.28
CA ILE A 68 7.44 6.54 -9.34
C ILE A 68 8.62 5.56 -9.35
N GLU A 69 9.69 5.88 -10.10
CA GLU A 69 10.89 5.03 -10.21
C GLU A 69 11.69 4.94 -8.90
N ASP A 70 11.81 6.07 -8.18
CA ASP A 70 12.78 6.23 -7.10
C ASP A 70 12.14 6.20 -5.69
N ASN A 71 10.94 6.77 -5.55
CA ASN A 71 10.34 7.08 -4.25
C ASN A 71 9.15 6.17 -3.90
N ILE A 72 8.39 5.69 -4.89
CA ILE A 72 7.16 4.94 -4.67
C ILE A 72 7.42 3.43 -4.62
N TYR A 73 6.95 2.80 -3.55
CA TYR A 73 6.92 1.36 -3.32
C TYR A 73 5.48 0.95 -3.00
N PHE A 74 5.08 -0.23 -3.47
CA PHE A 74 3.72 -0.71 -3.21
C PHE A 74 3.72 -2.24 -3.13
N ALA A 75 3.06 -2.75 -2.10
CA ALA A 75 2.99 -4.17 -1.80
C ALA A 75 1.54 -4.64 -1.85
N ASP A 76 1.30 -5.81 -2.46
CA ASP A 76 0.02 -6.51 -2.36
C ASP A 76 0.28 -8.00 -2.51
N ILE A 77 -0.42 -8.82 -1.73
CA ILE A 77 -0.33 -10.28 -1.83
C ILE A 77 -0.82 -10.77 -3.20
N SER A 78 -1.72 -10.02 -3.85
CA SER A 78 -2.19 -10.30 -5.19
C SER A 78 -1.29 -9.64 -6.23
N LYS A 79 -0.59 -10.47 -7.00
CA LYS A 79 0.16 -10.01 -8.18
C LYS A 79 -0.73 -9.22 -9.15
N GLU A 80 -2.00 -9.59 -9.31
CA GLU A 80 -2.95 -8.86 -10.18
C GLU A 80 -3.11 -7.40 -9.74
N TYR A 81 -3.23 -7.14 -8.44
CA TYR A 81 -3.36 -5.78 -7.90
C TYR A 81 -2.09 -4.97 -8.08
N THR A 82 -0.91 -5.60 -7.90
CA THR A 82 0.35 -4.90 -8.20
C THR A 82 0.47 -4.55 -9.69
N GLU A 83 0.01 -5.39 -10.62
CA GLU A 83 0.01 -5.08 -12.06
C GLU A 83 -1.00 -3.98 -12.41
N LYS A 84 -2.20 -4.00 -11.83
CA LYS A 84 -3.19 -2.91 -11.99
C LYS A 84 -2.64 -1.58 -11.48
N THR A 85 -1.96 -1.60 -10.34
CA THR A 85 -1.31 -0.41 -9.78
C THR A 85 -0.23 0.14 -10.72
N LYS A 86 0.60 -0.71 -11.34
CA LYS A 86 1.55 -0.28 -12.39
C LYS A 86 0.86 0.39 -13.56
N GLN A 87 -0.25 -0.17 -14.05
CA GLN A 87 -1.02 0.42 -15.15
C GLN A 87 -1.59 1.79 -14.77
N ASN A 88 -2.12 1.93 -13.55
CA ASN A 88 -2.66 3.20 -13.06
C ASN A 88 -1.57 4.25 -12.87
N LEU A 89 -0.40 3.86 -12.35
CA LEU A 89 0.77 4.73 -12.29
C LEU A 89 1.26 5.18 -13.67
N GLN A 90 1.28 4.28 -14.66
CA GLN A 90 1.65 4.64 -16.03
C GLN A 90 0.75 5.72 -16.62
N LYS A 91 -0.56 5.71 -16.29
CA LYS A 91 -1.50 6.74 -16.77
C LYS A 91 -1.17 8.15 -16.26
N LEU A 92 -0.44 8.26 -15.15
CA LEU A 92 -0.03 9.54 -14.57
C LEU A 92 1.14 10.19 -15.32
N SER A 93 1.93 9.41 -16.06
CA SER A 93 3.07 9.93 -16.82
C SER A 93 2.86 9.76 -18.32
N LYS A 94 3.12 10.84 -19.06
CA LYS A 94 3.18 10.81 -20.53
C LYS A 94 4.38 10.00 -21.04
N THR A 95 5.42 9.88 -20.21
CA THR A 95 6.62 9.12 -20.54
C THR A 95 6.52 7.71 -19.98
N LYS A 96 7.15 6.75 -20.66
CA LYS A 96 7.24 5.38 -20.17
C LYS A 96 8.05 5.33 -18.88
N ILE A 97 7.43 4.80 -17.82
CA ILE A 97 8.10 4.55 -16.54
C ILE A 97 9.01 3.34 -16.72
N LYS A 98 10.28 3.49 -16.34
CA LYS A 98 11.31 2.46 -16.58
C LYS A 98 11.31 1.39 -15.50
N LYS A 99 10.85 1.72 -14.30
CA LYS A 99 10.93 0.88 -13.11
C LYS A 99 9.73 1.09 -12.21
N TYR A 100 9.19 -0.02 -11.72
CA TYR A 100 8.17 -0.04 -10.67
C TYR A 100 8.71 -0.81 -9.47
N ASN A 101 8.65 -0.23 -8.28
CA ASN A 101 9.05 -0.91 -7.05
C ASN A 101 7.88 -1.72 -6.45
N ALA A 102 7.31 -2.62 -7.25
CA ALA A 102 6.22 -3.49 -6.86
C ALA A 102 6.71 -4.67 -6.00
N ILE A 103 5.96 -5.01 -4.95
CA ILE A 103 6.25 -6.10 -4.03
C ILE A 103 5.02 -7.04 -4.01
N PRO A 104 4.94 -8.01 -4.94
CA PRO A 104 3.83 -8.95 -5.02
C PRO A 104 3.99 -10.06 -3.97
N ASP A 105 3.90 -9.70 -2.69
CA ASP A 105 4.20 -10.56 -1.55
C ASP A 105 3.32 -10.18 -0.33
N ASP A 106 3.27 -11.07 0.65
CA ASP A 106 2.56 -10.82 1.91
C ASP A 106 3.33 -9.80 2.77
N PHE A 107 2.79 -8.58 2.85
CA PHE A 107 3.37 -7.50 3.66
C PHE A 107 3.68 -7.91 5.11
N CYS A 108 2.85 -8.76 5.72
CA CYS A 108 3.04 -9.22 7.10
C CYS A 108 4.26 -10.14 7.28
N PHE A 109 4.78 -10.75 6.22
CA PHE A 109 5.91 -11.68 6.33
C PHE A 109 7.09 -11.30 5.45
N HIS A 110 6.91 -10.28 4.59
CA HIS A 110 7.96 -9.79 3.72
C HIS A 110 9.12 -9.19 4.52
N LYS A 111 10.34 -9.64 4.21
CA LYS A 111 11.57 -9.11 4.81
C LYS A 111 12.07 -7.92 4.01
N PHE A 112 11.68 -6.73 4.44
CA PHE A 112 12.18 -5.49 3.85
C PHE A 112 13.68 -5.31 4.13
N ASN A 113 14.43 -4.96 3.09
CA ASN A 113 15.86 -4.63 3.17
C ASN A 113 16.12 -3.12 3.09
N LYS A 114 15.09 -2.31 3.32
CA LYS A 114 15.13 -0.85 3.24
C LYS A 114 14.15 -0.24 4.23
N ASN A 115 14.46 0.99 4.64
CA ASN A 115 13.58 1.80 5.48
C ASN A 115 12.70 2.70 4.60
N PHE A 116 11.53 3.03 5.13
CA PHE A 116 10.54 3.91 4.52
C PHE A 116 10.28 5.09 5.44
N ASP A 117 10.14 6.27 4.85
CA ASP A 117 9.82 7.51 5.56
C ASP A 117 8.31 7.61 5.78
N PHE A 118 7.53 7.06 4.83
CA PHE A 118 6.07 7.00 4.90
C PHE A 118 5.59 5.58 4.59
N ILE A 119 4.70 5.07 5.45
CA ILE A 119 3.94 3.84 5.20
C ILE A 119 2.47 4.21 5.25
N ILE A 120 1.78 4.00 4.14
CA ILE A 120 0.39 4.38 3.88
C ILE A 120 -0.35 3.14 3.39
N GLY A 121 -1.68 3.19 3.37
CA GLY A 121 -2.49 2.13 2.78
C GLY A 121 -3.79 1.91 3.53
N ASN A 122 -4.62 1.03 2.98
CA ASN A 122 -5.80 0.52 3.65
C ASN A 122 -5.73 -1.02 3.69
N PRO A 123 -5.26 -1.59 4.81
CA PRO A 123 -5.09 -3.03 4.97
C PRO A 123 -6.43 -3.78 4.84
N PRO A 124 -6.43 -5.08 4.51
CA PRO A 124 -7.64 -5.89 4.50
C PRO A 124 -8.17 -6.13 5.93
N TYR A 125 -9.47 -5.88 6.14
CA TYR A 125 -10.15 -6.17 7.42
C TYR A 125 -10.71 -7.59 7.39
N VAL A 126 -9.89 -8.58 7.76
CA VAL A 126 -10.30 -9.98 7.87
C VAL A 126 -10.16 -10.45 9.31
N ARG A 127 -11.27 -10.87 9.91
CA ARG A 127 -11.28 -11.48 11.25
C ARG A 127 -10.35 -12.71 11.27
N ILE A 128 -9.54 -12.85 12.31
CA ILE A 128 -8.56 -13.96 12.42
C ILE A 128 -9.17 -15.36 12.33
N GLN A 129 -10.45 -15.51 12.67
CA GLN A 129 -11.18 -16.77 12.55
C GLN A 129 -11.32 -17.25 11.09
N ASN A 130 -11.20 -16.33 10.12
CA ASN A 130 -11.28 -16.62 8.69
C ASN A 130 -9.89 -16.69 8.02
N LEU A 131 -8.80 -16.60 8.80
CA LEU A 131 -7.43 -16.72 8.30
C LEU A 131 -6.96 -18.17 8.31
N ASN A 132 -7.46 -18.98 7.37
CA ASN A 132 -7.03 -20.36 7.17
C ASN A 132 -5.50 -20.44 7.01
N GLY A 133 -4.79 -21.04 7.98
CA GLY A 133 -3.34 -21.26 7.97
C GLY A 133 -2.44 -20.07 8.32
N ARG A 134 -2.93 -18.82 8.24
CA ARG A 134 -2.12 -17.61 8.58
C ARG A 134 -2.14 -17.25 10.06
N LYS A 135 -3.17 -17.69 10.80
CA LYS A 135 -3.34 -17.40 12.24
C LYS A 135 -2.14 -17.82 13.07
N GLU A 136 -1.65 -19.04 12.88
CA GLU A 136 -0.52 -19.59 13.65
C GLU A 136 0.79 -18.84 13.36
N GLN A 137 1.02 -18.46 12.10
CA GLN A 137 2.18 -17.65 11.71
C GLN A 137 2.10 -16.23 12.30
N LEU A 138 0.93 -15.60 12.27
CA LEU A 138 0.71 -14.29 12.89
C LEU A 138 0.93 -14.37 14.41
N GLN A 139 0.37 -15.38 15.07
CA GLN A 139 0.54 -15.61 16.51
C GLN A 139 2.00 -15.84 16.92
N LYS A 140 2.78 -16.51 16.06
CA LYS A 140 4.21 -16.75 16.31
C LYS A 140 5.06 -15.50 16.12
N ASN A 141 4.72 -14.67 15.14
CA ASN A 141 5.56 -13.54 14.73
C ASN A 141 5.14 -12.20 15.36
N TYR A 142 3.90 -12.09 15.88
CA TYR A 142 3.35 -10.86 16.43
C TYR A 142 2.72 -11.10 17.80
N ILE A 143 3.27 -10.44 18.83
CA ILE A 143 2.77 -10.51 20.21
C ILE A 143 1.32 -10.01 20.29
N THR A 144 0.94 -9.03 19.49
CA THR A 144 -0.45 -8.53 19.43
C THR A 144 -1.44 -9.56 18.88
N ALA A 145 -0.96 -10.58 18.18
CA ALA A 145 -1.79 -11.66 17.67
C ALA A 145 -1.93 -12.83 18.67
N SER A 146 -1.24 -12.83 19.83
CA SER A 146 -1.16 -13.99 20.72
C SER A 146 -2.36 -14.20 21.67
N SER A 147 -3.24 -13.21 21.86
CA SER A 147 -4.43 -13.35 22.73
C SER A 147 -5.59 -12.42 22.34
N GLY A 148 -6.83 -12.92 22.37
CA GLY A 148 -8.06 -12.14 22.14
C GLY A 148 -8.75 -12.39 20.78
N SER A 149 -9.90 -11.73 20.57
CA SER A 149 -10.59 -11.66 19.27
C SER A 149 -9.87 -10.66 18.37
N ILE A 150 -8.82 -11.11 17.69
CA ILE A 150 -7.94 -10.22 16.95
C ILE A 150 -8.47 -9.99 15.51
N ASP A 151 -8.47 -8.75 15.06
CA ASP A 151 -8.61 -8.33 13.65
C ASP A 151 -7.22 -7.99 13.10
N LEU A 152 -6.98 -8.11 11.79
CA LEU A 152 -5.69 -7.83 11.15
C LEU A 152 -5.16 -6.42 11.44
N TYR A 153 -6.05 -5.50 11.82
CA TYR A 153 -5.75 -4.21 12.43
C TYR A 153 -6.56 -4.09 13.71
N ASN A 154 -5.92 -4.07 14.88
CA ASN A 154 -6.63 -3.85 16.14
C ASN A 154 -6.03 -2.71 16.96
N LYS A 155 -6.94 -2.01 17.65
CA LYS A 155 -6.72 -0.96 18.66
C LYS A 155 -5.88 -1.45 19.84
#